data_AF-A0A1G9IHP3-F1
#
_entry.id   AF-A0A1G9IHP3-F1
#
_cell.length_a   1.000
_cell.length_b   1.000
_cell.length_c   1.000
_cell.angle_alpha   90.00
_cell.angle_beta   90.00
_cell.angle_gamma   90.00
#
_symmetry.space_group_name_H-M   'P 1'
#
loop_
_entity.id
_entity.type
_entity.pdbx_description
1 polymer ?
#
loop_
_entity_poly.entity_id
_entity_poly.type
_entity_poly.pdbx_seq_one_letter_code
_entity_poly.pdbx_strand_id
1 'polypeptide(L)'
;MSELREAFQRQAPPAPPTHGWADRARAKQRRRRAAGGAVALGAVTLLAVPLGIALLGNTGEPVVPAEPAPTFPTITAAELCDPFVPPSETADENIVAIDELPDAPARVWLCPDAPDVSNVVFPDEPLTDPDAVSEAIATFNSYPDIDLAAIMCTEEYRMTYTAVFEYLDGQRLPVRGELHGCRLLYTGPADEVHAREGGEEFLNTLTGLWATQRAESDVSARLGPEACTGPTLVPAEPAAVVGGFVCAVGPSGAAPEEVLEIPPEVATAVASLEFGPSDAMMGERLTRVALVDEAGGNLSYLYDGERLVDERDWLLAAVPEADLKSQLDDLRQQLGG
;
A
#
# COMPACT_ATOMS: atom_id res chain seq x y z
N MET A 1 31.08 -24.00 -14.84
CA MET A 1 29.97 -23.29 -14.19
C MET A 1 28.89 -24.24 -13.61
N SER A 2 28.82 -25.51 -13.99
CA SER A 2 27.85 -26.49 -13.45
C SER A 2 28.13 -26.94 -12.01
N GLU A 3 29.41 -27.07 -11.61
CA GLU A 3 29.77 -27.60 -10.28
C GLU A 3 29.43 -26.65 -9.11
N LEU A 4 29.47 -25.33 -9.34
CA LEU A 4 29.08 -24.32 -8.33
C LEU A 4 27.57 -24.33 -8.07
N ARG A 5 26.76 -24.57 -9.11
CA ARG A 5 25.30 -24.66 -9.00
C ARG A 5 24.87 -25.91 -8.20
N GLU A 6 25.57 -27.03 -8.40
CA GLU A 6 25.33 -28.25 -7.62
C GLU A 6 25.79 -28.17 -6.17
N ALA A 7 26.81 -27.36 -5.88
CA ALA A 7 27.25 -27.12 -4.50
C ALA A 7 26.23 -26.31 -3.71
N PHE A 8 25.64 -25.27 -4.34
CA PHE A 8 24.59 -24.45 -3.72
C PHE A 8 23.30 -25.22 -3.48
N GLN A 9 22.85 -26.04 -4.44
CA GLN A 9 21.65 -26.85 -4.27
C GLN A 9 21.76 -27.91 -3.16
N ARG A 10 22.99 -28.33 -2.80
CA ARG A 10 23.23 -29.29 -1.71
C ARG A 10 23.21 -28.66 -0.31
N GLN A 11 23.39 -27.35 -0.19
CA GLN A 11 23.39 -26.65 1.10
C GLN A 11 22.09 -25.91 1.40
N ALA A 12 21.22 -25.72 0.41
CA ALA A 12 19.91 -25.11 0.64
C ALA A 12 19.06 -26.02 1.55
N PRO A 13 18.57 -25.51 2.69
CA PRO A 13 17.62 -26.25 3.50
C PRO A 13 16.38 -26.59 2.66
N PRO A 14 15.72 -27.73 2.91
CA PRO A 14 14.51 -28.10 2.18
C PRO A 14 13.47 -26.98 2.34
N ALA A 15 12.87 -26.56 1.23
CA ALA A 15 11.85 -25.53 1.23
C ALA A 15 10.76 -25.91 2.25
N PRO A 16 10.35 -24.98 3.13
CA PRO A 16 9.29 -25.28 4.08
C PRO A 16 8.02 -25.67 3.31
N PRO A 17 7.27 -26.69 3.77
CA PRO A 17 6.05 -27.09 3.10
C PRO A 17 5.05 -25.92 3.12
N THR A 18 4.65 -25.46 1.94
CA THR A 18 3.69 -24.35 1.74
C THR A 18 2.24 -24.76 1.97
N HIS A 19 1.96 -26.07 2.06
CA HIS A 19 0.62 -26.58 2.32
C HIS A 19 0.19 -26.34 3.79
N GLY A 20 -0.97 -25.68 3.95
CA GLY A 20 -1.62 -25.49 5.25
C GLY A 20 -1.30 -24.16 5.96
N TRP A 21 -0.51 -23.28 5.37
CA TRP A 21 -0.24 -21.95 5.94
C TRP A 21 -1.50 -21.07 5.95
N ALA A 22 -2.23 -21.05 4.83
CA ALA A 22 -3.54 -20.39 4.72
C ALA A 22 -4.56 -20.96 5.73
N ASP A 23 -4.53 -22.27 5.97
CA ASP A 23 -5.46 -22.91 6.92
C ASP A 23 -5.11 -22.61 8.38
N ARG A 24 -3.82 -22.46 8.72
CA ARG A 24 -3.39 -21.96 10.04
C ARG A 24 -3.74 -20.50 10.25
N ALA A 25 -3.60 -19.64 9.23
CA ALA A 25 -4.00 -18.24 9.30
C ALA A 25 -5.51 -18.11 9.56
N ARG A 26 -6.34 -18.83 8.78
CA ARG A 26 -7.80 -18.88 8.96
C ARG A 26 -8.21 -19.46 10.32
N ALA A 27 -7.51 -20.49 10.82
CA ALA A 27 -7.79 -21.08 12.12
C ALA A 27 -7.42 -20.14 13.30
N LYS A 28 -6.33 -19.36 13.17
CA LYS A 28 -5.91 -18.36 14.15
C LYS A 28 -6.92 -17.20 14.22
N GLN A 29 -7.41 -16.74 13.06
CA GLN A 29 -8.43 -15.69 12.98
C GLN A 29 -9.76 -16.11 13.63
N ARG A 30 -10.23 -17.36 13.39
CA ARG A 30 -11.44 -17.88 14.04
C ARG A 30 -11.32 -18.01 15.56
N ARG A 31 -10.14 -18.37 16.09
CA ARG A 31 -9.91 -18.44 17.55
C ARG A 31 -9.92 -17.06 18.22
N ARG A 32 -9.45 -16.01 17.53
CA ARG A 32 -9.46 -14.64 18.05
C ARG A 32 -10.88 -14.05 18.12
N ARG A 33 -11.72 -14.31 17.11
CA ARG A 33 -13.15 -13.92 17.14
C ARG A 33 -13.96 -14.59 18.26
N ALA A 34 -13.54 -15.76 18.72
CA ALA A 34 -14.18 -16.45 19.85
C ALA A 34 -13.71 -15.96 21.24
N ALA A 35 -12.60 -15.21 21.32
CA ALA A 35 -12.01 -14.76 22.58
C ALA A 35 -12.31 -13.28 22.91
N GLY A 36 -12.69 -12.46 21.92
CA GLY A 36 -12.99 -11.02 22.09
C GLY A 36 -14.41 -10.70 22.58
N GLY A 37 -14.98 -11.54 23.45
CA GLY A 37 -16.37 -11.42 23.89
C GLY A 37 -16.49 -11.39 25.41
N ALA A 38 -15.81 -10.47 26.11
CA ALA A 38 -16.18 -9.94 27.43
C ALA A 38 -15.00 -9.21 28.10
N VAL A 39 -14.85 -7.89 27.92
CA VAL A 39 -14.48 -6.95 29.00
C VAL A 39 -14.96 -5.55 28.60
N ALA A 40 -16.06 -5.10 29.18
CA ALA A 40 -16.34 -3.68 29.38
C ALA A 40 -16.96 -3.56 30.77
N LEU A 41 -16.29 -2.83 31.66
CA LEU A 41 -16.84 -2.08 32.81
C LEU A 41 -15.68 -1.56 33.67
N GLY A 42 -15.26 -0.33 33.41
CA GLY A 42 -14.39 0.47 34.28
C GLY A 42 -15.00 1.86 34.43
N ALA A 43 -15.37 2.23 35.65
CA ALA A 43 -16.27 3.32 35.99
C ALA A 43 -15.65 4.72 35.80
N VAL A 44 -16.35 5.62 35.10
CA VAL A 44 -16.09 7.07 35.14
C VAL A 44 -17.03 7.70 36.17
N THR A 45 -16.43 8.29 37.19
CA THR A 45 -17.10 9.01 38.29
C THR A 45 -17.78 10.28 37.80
N LEU A 46 -19.08 10.36 38.08
CA LEU A 46 -20.03 11.44 37.79
C LEU A 46 -19.65 12.77 38.47
N LEU A 47 -19.49 13.82 37.66
CA LEU A 47 -19.71 15.21 38.07
C LEU A 47 -21.21 15.49 38.02
N ALA A 48 -21.84 15.59 39.19
CA ALA A 48 -23.25 15.88 39.36
C ALA A 48 -23.56 17.34 38.99
N VAL A 49 -24.25 17.54 37.86
CA VAL A 49 -24.94 18.80 37.53
C VAL A 49 -26.41 18.67 37.97
N PRO A 50 -26.98 19.61 38.73
CA PRO A 50 -28.36 19.51 39.19
C PRO A 50 -29.32 19.88 38.06
N LEU A 51 -29.90 18.88 37.40
CA LEU A 51 -31.07 19.06 36.55
C LEU A 51 -32.32 19.17 37.43
N GLY A 52 -32.70 20.41 37.70
CA GLY A 52 -34.01 20.74 38.25
C GLY A 52 -35.12 20.45 37.22
N ILE A 53 -36.11 19.69 37.68
CA ILE A 53 -37.53 19.79 37.31
C ILE A 53 -37.84 19.58 35.81
N ALA A 54 -37.94 18.31 35.39
CA ALA A 54 -38.75 17.91 34.24
C ALA A 54 -39.26 16.47 34.39
N LEU A 55 -39.92 16.18 35.51
CA LEU A 55 -40.69 14.94 35.68
C LEU A 55 -42.14 15.32 35.91
N LEU A 56 -42.94 15.21 34.86
CA LEU A 56 -44.36 14.81 34.89
C LEU A 56 -44.80 14.59 33.43
N GLY A 57 -44.62 13.38 32.92
CA GLY A 57 -45.48 12.88 31.84
C GLY A 57 -44.84 12.39 30.53
N ASN A 58 -43.62 11.84 30.51
CA ASN A 58 -43.18 11.12 29.32
C ASN A 58 -42.36 9.87 29.67
N THR A 59 -42.94 8.69 29.46
CA THR A 59 -42.30 7.36 29.59
C THR A 59 -41.43 7.05 28.36
N GLY A 60 -40.63 8.02 27.92
CA GLY A 60 -39.63 7.83 26.87
C GLY A 60 -38.28 7.52 27.52
N GLU A 61 -37.60 6.48 27.07
CA GLU A 61 -36.22 6.21 27.47
C GLU A 61 -35.37 7.47 27.31
N PRO A 62 -34.46 7.77 28.25
CA PRO A 62 -33.56 8.90 28.13
C PRO A 62 -32.72 8.70 26.86
N VAL A 63 -32.96 9.51 25.85
CA VAL A 63 -32.08 9.61 24.68
C VAL A 63 -30.79 10.24 25.17
N VAL A 64 -29.81 9.41 25.50
CA VAL A 64 -28.43 9.87 25.73
C VAL A 64 -27.94 10.35 24.36
N PRO A 65 -27.60 11.64 24.21
CA PRO A 65 -27.00 12.12 22.97
C PRO A 65 -25.75 11.30 22.69
N ALA A 66 -25.66 10.69 21.51
CA ALA A 66 -24.44 10.03 21.10
C ALA A 66 -23.30 11.05 21.16
N GLU A 67 -22.19 10.68 21.82
CA GLU A 67 -20.99 11.50 21.82
C GLU A 67 -20.54 11.69 20.37
N PRO A 68 -20.23 12.93 19.93
CA PRO A 68 -19.79 13.17 18.56
C PRO A 68 -18.56 12.31 18.27
N ALA A 69 -18.54 11.65 17.12
CA ALA A 69 -17.37 10.90 16.69
C ALA A 69 -16.14 11.83 16.68
N PRO A 70 -14.96 11.34 17.09
CA PRO A 70 -13.74 12.13 17.03
C PRO A 70 -13.51 12.61 15.59
N THR A 71 -13.35 13.92 15.42
CA THR A 71 -13.11 14.54 14.12
C THR A 71 -11.62 14.74 13.93
N PHE A 72 -11.06 14.11 12.90
CA PHE A 72 -9.70 14.41 12.45
C PHE A 72 -9.71 15.62 11.52
N PRO A 73 -8.62 16.41 11.49
CA PRO A 73 -8.45 17.40 10.43
C PRO A 73 -8.42 16.69 9.06
N THR A 74 -9.03 17.32 8.06
CA THR A 74 -8.88 16.90 6.66
C THR A 74 -7.49 17.36 6.20
N ILE A 75 -6.54 16.44 6.19
CA ILE A 75 -5.19 16.65 5.68
C ILE A 75 -4.94 15.68 4.52
N THR A 76 -4.16 16.11 3.55
CA THR A 76 -3.72 15.26 2.44
C THR A 76 -2.53 14.39 2.87
N ALA A 77 -2.30 13.27 2.16
CA ALA A 77 -1.10 12.46 2.37
C ALA A 77 0.18 13.30 2.19
N ALA A 78 0.22 14.19 1.19
CA ALA A 78 1.36 15.07 0.96
C ALA A 78 1.65 15.97 2.18
N GLU A 79 0.63 16.62 2.75
CA GLU A 79 0.78 17.46 3.95
C GLU A 79 1.19 16.66 5.19
N LEU A 80 0.73 15.41 5.30
CA LEU A 80 1.09 14.55 6.42
C LEU A 80 2.50 13.97 6.29
N CYS A 81 2.95 13.65 5.08
CA CYS A 81 4.24 13.04 4.81
C CYS A 81 5.41 14.04 4.82
N ASP A 82 5.17 15.29 4.44
CA ASP A 82 6.17 16.37 4.38
C ASP A 82 7.12 16.45 5.61
N PRO A 83 6.65 16.39 6.87
CA PRO A 83 7.54 16.48 8.02
C PRO A 83 8.40 15.23 8.29
N PHE A 84 8.17 14.10 7.62
CA PHE A 84 8.84 12.82 7.90
C PHE A 84 9.70 12.32 6.74
N VAL A 85 9.57 12.93 5.56
CA VAL A 85 10.18 12.48 4.32
C VAL A 85 11.27 13.46 3.85
N PRO A 86 12.46 12.99 3.45
CA PRO A 86 13.45 13.82 2.77
C PRO A 86 12.88 14.48 1.51
N PRO A 87 13.24 15.74 1.18
CA PRO A 87 14.35 16.52 1.73
C PRO A 87 13.98 17.42 2.92
N SER A 88 12.87 17.17 3.62
CA SER A 88 12.49 17.99 4.77
C SER A 88 13.62 18.08 5.79
N GLU A 89 14.06 19.30 6.10
CA GLU A 89 15.14 19.56 7.08
C GLU A 89 14.78 19.05 8.48
N THR A 90 13.48 18.86 8.75
CA THR A 90 12.95 18.36 10.02
C THR A 90 12.65 16.87 10.03
N ALA A 91 12.87 16.16 8.91
CA ALA A 91 12.53 14.74 8.79
C ALA A 91 13.13 13.90 9.92
N ASP A 92 14.42 14.08 10.19
CA ASP A 92 15.12 13.32 11.22
C ASP A 92 14.73 13.78 12.64
N GLU A 93 14.35 15.04 12.84
CA GLU A 93 13.93 15.58 14.15
C GLU A 93 12.55 15.06 14.58
N ASN A 94 11.70 14.70 13.62
CA ASN A 94 10.34 14.23 13.86
C ASN A 94 10.23 12.71 14.04
N ILE A 95 11.33 11.97 13.87
CA ILE A 95 11.37 10.52 14.05
C ILE A 95 11.78 10.24 15.49
N VAL A 96 10.89 9.61 16.26
CA VAL A 96 11.11 9.27 17.67
C VAL A 96 11.56 7.82 17.79
N ALA A 97 12.58 7.59 18.60
CA ALA A 97 13.09 6.27 18.93
C ALA A 97 12.05 5.54 19.77
N ILE A 98 11.52 4.43 19.24
CA ILE A 98 10.53 3.61 19.93
C ILE A 98 10.88 2.14 19.73
N ASP A 99 10.89 1.40 20.83
CA ASP A 99 11.04 -0.06 20.78
C ASP A 99 9.79 -0.68 20.15
N GLU A 100 8.61 -0.36 20.69
CA GLU A 100 7.33 -0.88 20.25
C GLU A 100 6.37 0.27 19.93
N LEU A 101 5.56 0.09 18.89
CA LEU A 101 4.44 0.98 18.61
C LEU A 101 3.34 0.78 19.68
N PRO A 102 2.84 1.87 20.29
CA PRO A 102 1.67 1.82 21.16
C PRO A 102 0.43 1.26 20.45
N ASP A 103 -0.49 0.69 21.23
CA ASP A 103 -1.78 0.23 20.74
C ASP A 103 -2.68 1.41 20.29
N ALA A 104 -3.67 1.09 19.46
CA ALA A 104 -4.79 1.96 19.07
C ALA A 104 -4.44 3.33 18.39
N PRO A 105 -3.50 3.40 17.43
CA PRO A 105 -3.51 4.46 16.44
C PRO A 105 -4.85 4.45 15.71
N ALA A 106 -5.28 5.62 15.30
CA ALA A 106 -6.52 5.78 14.56
C ALA A 106 -6.32 5.53 13.06
N ARG A 107 -5.11 5.83 12.55
CA ARG A 107 -4.79 5.77 11.13
C ARG A 107 -3.35 5.34 10.89
N VAL A 108 -3.11 4.73 9.74
CA VAL A 108 -1.76 4.53 9.21
C VAL A 108 -1.69 5.14 7.83
N TRP A 109 -0.68 5.98 7.61
CA TRP A 109 -0.39 6.59 6.32
C TRP A 109 0.88 5.98 5.74
N LEU A 110 0.99 5.97 4.41
CA LEU A 110 2.19 5.47 3.74
C LEU A 110 2.78 6.56 2.84
N CYS A 111 4.02 6.91 3.14
CA CYS A 111 4.73 8.03 2.55
C CYS A 111 5.89 7.53 1.68
N PRO A 112 6.01 7.98 0.42
CA PRO A 112 7.20 7.73 -0.39
C PRO A 112 8.36 8.59 0.12
N ASP A 113 9.54 8.01 0.36
CA ASP A 113 10.69 8.77 0.87
C ASP A 113 11.37 9.64 -0.21
N ALA A 114 11.11 9.37 -1.50
CA ALA A 114 11.65 10.14 -2.61
C ALA A 114 10.71 10.04 -3.83
N PRO A 115 9.88 11.06 -4.10
CA PRO A 115 8.88 11.01 -5.17
C PRO A 115 9.49 10.91 -6.58
N ASP A 116 10.76 11.30 -6.75
CA ASP A 116 11.40 11.38 -8.06
C ASP A 116 12.08 10.09 -8.53
N VAL A 117 12.24 9.08 -7.65
CA VAL A 117 13.01 7.85 -7.95
C VAL A 117 12.14 6.62 -8.20
N SER A 118 10.87 6.63 -7.81
CA SER A 118 9.95 5.53 -8.10
C SER A 118 8.75 6.02 -8.91
N ASN A 119 8.49 5.38 -10.04
CA ASN A 119 7.23 5.47 -10.78
C ASN A 119 6.06 4.77 -10.05
N VAL A 120 6.24 4.39 -8.79
CA VAL A 120 5.24 3.70 -7.97
C VAL A 120 4.37 4.72 -7.26
N VAL A 121 3.06 4.60 -7.43
CA VAL A 121 2.06 5.47 -6.83
C VAL A 121 1.62 4.89 -5.48
N PHE A 122 1.85 5.63 -4.40
CA PHE A 122 1.45 5.24 -3.05
C PHE A 122 -0.04 5.55 -2.79
N PRO A 123 -0.72 4.84 -1.87
CA PRO A 123 -2.06 5.22 -1.42
C PRO A 123 -2.09 6.67 -0.91
N ASP A 124 -3.03 7.47 -1.40
CA ASP A 124 -3.26 8.85 -0.95
C ASP A 124 -4.21 8.91 0.25
N GLU A 125 -4.92 7.81 0.52
CA GLU A 125 -5.77 7.64 1.69
C GLU A 125 -5.08 6.82 2.80
N PRO A 126 -5.42 7.08 4.09
CA PRO A 126 -4.91 6.27 5.19
C PRO A 126 -5.61 4.91 5.30
N LEU A 127 -4.96 3.94 5.95
CA LEU A 127 -5.66 2.85 6.63
C LEU A 127 -6.46 3.43 7.79
N THR A 128 -7.73 3.09 7.85
CA THR A 128 -8.72 3.56 8.82
C THR A 128 -9.56 2.43 9.41
N ASP A 129 -9.59 1.25 8.78
CA ASP A 129 -10.21 0.08 9.36
C ASP A 129 -9.50 -0.31 10.68
N PRO A 130 -10.20 -0.36 11.83
CA PRO A 130 -9.56 -0.59 13.12
C PRO A 130 -8.84 -1.95 13.23
N ASP A 131 -9.35 -2.99 12.58
CA ASP A 131 -8.74 -4.31 12.59
C ASP A 131 -7.44 -4.28 11.76
N ALA A 132 -7.45 -3.64 10.58
CA ALA A 132 -6.28 -3.45 9.74
C ALA A 132 -5.20 -2.59 10.40
N VAL A 133 -5.58 -1.47 11.02
CA VAL A 133 -4.65 -0.59 11.75
C VAL A 133 -4.00 -1.36 12.92
N SER A 134 -4.78 -2.15 13.65
CA SER A 134 -4.26 -3.01 14.72
C SER A 134 -3.32 -4.10 14.19
N GLU A 135 -3.61 -4.67 13.01
CA GLU A 135 -2.77 -5.67 12.36
C GLU A 135 -1.43 -5.08 11.89
N ALA A 136 -1.41 -3.84 11.41
CA ALA A 136 -0.17 -3.14 11.04
C ALA A 136 0.79 -3.03 12.24
N ILE A 137 0.31 -2.58 13.40
CA ILE A 137 1.10 -2.48 14.64
C ILE A 137 1.59 -3.86 15.08
N ALA A 138 0.67 -4.82 15.14
CA ALA A 138 0.98 -6.17 15.60
C ALA A 138 2.04 -6.82 14.71
N THR A 139 2.05 -6.49 13.42
CA THR A 139 3.07 -6.94 12.48
C THR A 139 4.41 -6.29 12.77
N PHE A 140 4.48 -4.95 12.86
CA PHE A 140 5.72 -4.24 13.20
C PHE A 140 6.33 -4.75 14.52
N ASN A 141 5.54 -4.79 15.60
CA ASN A 141 5.99 -5.25 16.92
C ASN A 141 6.35 -6.74 16.96
N SER A 142 5.98 -7.52 15.94
CA SER A 142 6.33 -8.95 15.87
C SER A 142 7.71 -9.23 15.28
N TYR A 143 8.30 -8.26 14.56
CA TYR A 143 9.62 -8.44 13.97
C TYR A 143 10.72 -8.36 15.05
N PRO A 144 11.75 -9.22 15.00
CA PRO A 144 12.86 -9.17 15.94
C PRO A 144 13.64 -7.86 15.88
N ASP A 145 14.14 -7.41 17.03
CA ASP A 145 15.13 -6.33 17.11
C ASP A 145 16.47 -6.76 16.52
N ILE A 146 17.18 -5.80 15.93
CA ILE A 146 18.52 -6.00 15.37
C ILE A 146 19.54 -5.12 16.07
N ASP A 147 20.66 -5.74 16.45
CA ASP A 147 21.87 -5.01 16.79
C ASP A 147 22.59 -4.55 15.52
N LEU A 148 22.43 -3.26 15.18
CA LEU A 148 23.06 -2.66 14.01
C LEU A 148 24.60 -2.76 14.03
N ALA A 149 25.22 -2.89 15.20
CA ALA A 149 26.68 -3.06 15.30
C ALA A 149 27.14 -4.48 14.92
N ALA A 150 26.21 -5.45 14.92
CA ALA A 150 26.49 -6.85 14.60
C ALA A 150 26.21 -7.20 13.13
N ILE A 151 25.56 -6.32 12.36
CA ILE A 151 25.24 -6.54 10.95
C ILE A 151 26.18 -5.75 10.05
N MET A 152 26.45 -6.27 8.86
CA MET A 152 27.10 -5.53 7.79
C MET A 152 26.14 -5.43 6.60
N CYS A 153 25.54 -4.26 6.43
CA CYS A 153 24.75 -3.94 5.26
C CYS A 153 25.65 -3.34 4.19
N THR A 154 25.51 -3.78 2.95
CA THR A 154 26.10 -3.07 1.81
C THR A 154 25.41 -1.71 1.69
N GLU A 155 26.16 -0.65 1.37
CA GLU A 155 25.59 0.68 1.03
C GLU A 155 24.92 0.64 -0.36
N GLU A 156 24.02 -0.32 -0.57
CA GLU A 156 23.22 -0.40 -1.78
C GLU A 156 22.17 0.70 -1.78
N TYR A 157 21.74 1.09 -2.99
CA TYR A 157 20.69 2.08 -3.23
C TYR A 157 19.51 1.85 -2.28
N ARG A 158 19.25 2.82 -1.39
CA ARG A 158 18.16 2.76 -0.42
C ARG A 158 16.89 3.23 -1.10
N MET A 159 16.06 2.28 -1.54
CA MET A 159 14.64 2.56 -1.71
C MET A 159 13.97 2.38 -0.35
N THR A 160 13.39 3.46 0.15
CA THR A 160 12.74 3.50 1.46
C THR A 160 11.32 4.00 1.35
N TYR A 161 10.54 3.71 2.38
CA TYR A 161 9.20 4.24 2.59
C TYR A 161 9.04 4.58 4.06
N THR A 162 8.08 5.44 4.39
CA THR A 162 7.74 5.77 5.77
C THR A 162 6.27 5.48 6.04
N ALA A 163 5.98 4.59 6.99
CA ALA A 163 4.64 4.37 7.51
C ALA A 163 4.42 5.28 8.74
N VAL A 164 3.42 6.15 8.70
CA VAL A 164 3.13 7.11 9.79
C VAL A 164 1.87 6.67 10.53
N PHE A 165 2.03 6.32 11.81
CA PHE A 165 0.94 5.96 12.71
C PHE A 165 0.40 7.20 13.41
N GLU A 166 -0.85 7.58 13.11
CA GLU A 166 -1.51 8.76 13.68
C GLU A 166 -2.50 8.37 14.78
N TYR A 167 -2.36 8.98 15.95
CA TYR A 167 -3.15 8.72 17.15
C TYR A 167 -4.21 9.81 17.38
N LEU A 168 -5.22 9.49 18.20
CA LEU A 168 -6.35 10.40 18.49
C LEU A 168 -5.93 11.69 19.22
N ASP A 169 -4.82 11.66 19.94
CA ASP A 169 -4.25 12.82 20.62
C ASP A 169 -3.39 13.71 19.70
N GLY A 170 -3.29 13.35 18.41
CA GLY A 170 -2.48 14.04 17.42
C GLY A 170 -1.03 13.59 17.39
N GLN A 171 -0.61 12.63 18.23
CA GLN A 171 0.71 12.03 18.14
C GLN A 171 0.87 11.32 16.79
N ARG A 172 2.06 11.43 16.20
CA ARG A 172 2.44 10.74 14.97
C ARG A 172 3.76 10.03 15.17
N LEU A 173 3.78 8.73 14.88
CA LEU A 173 4.96 7.88 15.03
C LEU A 173 5.36 7.33 13.66
N PRO A 174 6.42 7.85 13.03
CA PRO A 174 6.92 7.33 11.76
C PRO A 174 7.75 6.05 11.96
N VAL A 175 7.57 5.09 11.05
CA VAL A 175 8.38 3.89 10.90
C VAL A 175 8.93 3.88 9.49
N ARG A 176 10.26 3.95 9.33
CA ARG A 176 10.90 3.90 8.02
C ARG A 176 11.23 2.45 7.67
N GLY A 177 10.94 2.01 6.45
CA GLY A 177 11.32 0.69 5.95
C GLY A 177 12.24 0.77 4.74
N GLU A 178 13.20 -0.15 4.65
CA GLU A 178 14.08 -0.35 3.50
C GLU A 178 13.61 -1.51 2.62
N LEU A 179 13.69 -1.33 1.30
CA LEU A 179 13.35 -2.35 0.29
C LEU A 179 14.60 -3.00 -0.34
N HIS A 180 15.77 -2.44 -0.07
CA HIS A 180 17.06 -2.92 -0.53
C HIS A 180 18.06 -3.02 0.63
N GLY A 181 19.22 -3.63 0.37
CA GLY A 181 20.22 -3.89 1.40
C GLY A 181 19.69 -4.87 2.45
N CYS A 182 19.70 -4.45 3.72
CA CYS A 182 19.30 -5.31 4.83
C CYS A 182 17.78 -5.41 5.03
N ARG A 183 16.98 -4.61 4.32
CA ARG A 183 15.51 -4.61 4.39
C ARG A 183 15.03 -4.45 5.83
N LEU A 184 15.50 -3.41 6.49
CA LEU A 184 15.21 -3.15 7.90
C LEU A 184 14.03 -2.19 8.06
N LEU A 185 13.46 -2.22 9.26
CA LEU A 185 12.55 -1.21 9.78
C LEU A 185 13.30 -0.36 10.79
N TYR A 186 13.08 0.95 10.77
CA TYR A 186 13.74 1.90 11.66
C TYR A 186 12.73 2.80 12.35
N THR A 187 13.02 3.08 13.61
CA THR A 187 12.49 4.21 14.37
C THR A 187 13.65 4.98 14.99
N GLY A 188 13.39 6.20 15.42
CA GLY A 188 14.39 7.11 15.96
C GLY A 188 15.24 7.89 14.94
N PRO A 189 15.88 8.97 15.42
CA PRO A 189 16.79 9.79 14.63
C PRO A 189 18.11 9.03 14.37
N ALA A 190 18.96 9.59 13.50
CA ALA A 190 20.20 8.94 13.08
C ALA A 190 21.19 8.61 14.25
N ASP A 191 21.10 9.31 15.37
CA ASP A 191 21.94 9.11 16.57
C ASP A 191 21.30 8.19 17.64
N GLU A 192 20.01 7.87 17.53
CA GLU A 192 19.28 6.98 18.44
C GLU A 192 18.33 6.08 17.64
N VAL A 193 18.90 5.27 16.74
CA VAL A 193 18.13 4.40 15.84
C VAL A 193 17.80 3.06 16.50
N HIS A 194 16.53 2.66 16.45
CA HIS A 194 16.08 1.30 16.74
C HIS A 194 15.76 0.61 15.43
N ALA A 195 16.32 -0.59 15.24
CA ALA A 195 16.16 -1.36 14.01
C ALA A 195 15.49 -2.71 14.27
N ARG A 196 14.60 -3.10 13.36
CA ARG A 196 13.95 -4.42 13.32
C ARG A 196 14.11 -5.04 11.93
N GLU A 197 13.99 -6.36 11.85
CA GLU A 197 13.92 -7.07 10.56
C GLU A 197 12.60 -6.76 9.82
N GLY A 198 12.51 -7.07 8.53
CA GLY A 198 11.22 -7.22 7.85
C GLY A 198 10.69 -5.99 7.10
N GLY A 199 11.57 -5.11 6.62
CA GLY A 199 11.19 -3.90 5.86
C GLY A 199 10.32 -4.18 4.64
N GLU A 200 10.64 -5.20 3.84
CA GLU A 200 9.84 -5.56 2.67
C GLU A 200 8.56 -6.31 3.07
N GLU A 201 8.65 -7.26 4.00
CA GLU A 201 7.52 -8.05 4.49
C GLU A 201 6.47 -7.17 5.19
N PHE A 202 6.91 -6.12 5.89
CA PHE A 202 6.03 -5.12 6.49
C PHE A 202 5.31 -4.31 5.42
N LEU A 203 6.01 -3.85 4.36
CA LEU A 203 5.37 -3.16 3.24
C LEU A 203 4.33 -4.04 2.55
N ASN A 204 4.66 -5.30 2.30
CA ASN A 204 3.73 -6.28 1.72
C ASN A 204 2.49 -6.51 2.59
N THR A 205 2.66 -6.47 3.91
CA THR A 205 1.52 -6.57 4.85
C THR A 205 0.65 -5.33 4.73
N LEU A 206 1.26 -4.15 4.81
CA LEU A 206 0.56 -2.87 4.66
C LEU A 206 -0.24 -2.82 3.35
N THR A 207 0.37 -3.11 2.20
CA THR A 207 -0.32 -3.05 0.91
C THR A 207 -1.50 -4.02 0.83
N GLY A 208 -1.41 -5.21 1.42
CA GLY A 208 -2.53 -6.15 1.54
C GLY A 208 -3.68 -5.64 2.42
N LEU A 209 -3.36 -4.92 3.49
CA LEU A 209 -4.35 -4.25 4.34
C LEU A 209 -5.08 -3.14 3.57
N TRP A 210 -4.34 -2.33 2.79
CA TRP A 210 -4.94 -1.30 1.93
C TRP A 210 -5.84 -1.92 0.86
N ALA A 211 -5.40 -3.00 0.20
CA ALA A 211 -6.22 -3.71 -0.78
C ALA A 211 -7.54 -4.18 -0.16
N THR A 212 -7.49 -4.73 1.06
CA THR A 212 -8.68 -5.19 1.78
C THR A 212 -9.64 -4.04 2.10
N GLN A 213 -9.12 -2.93 2.65
CA GLN A 213 -9.93 -1.73 2.93
C GLN A 213 -10.58 -1.17 1.66
N ARG A 214 -9.85 -1.16 0.55
CA ARG A 214 -10.34 -0.62 -0.71
C ARG A 214 -11.41 -1.48 -1.36
N ALA A 215 -11.34 -2.81 -1.21
CA ALA A 215 -12.35 -3.74 -1.69
C ALA A 215 -13.72 -3.58 -1.00
N GLU A 216 -13.74 -2.97 0.20
CA GLU A 216 -14.99 -2.63 0.91
C GLU A 216 -15.55 -1.25 0.52
N SER A 217 -14.81 -0.48 -0.27
CA SER A 217 -15.19 0.88 -0.70
C SER A 217 -15.75 0.91 -2.13
N ASP A 218 -16.45 1.98 -2.48
CA ASP A 218 -16.89 2.22 -3.86
C ASP A 218 -15.70 2.59 -4.77
N VAL A 219 -15.42 1.71 -5.74
CA VAL A 219 -14.31 1.80 -6.68
C VAL A 219 -14.46 2.97 -7.66
N SER A 220 -15.70 3.39 -7.92
CA SER A 220 -15.98 4.44 -8.91
C SER A 220 -15.34 5.78 -8.58
N ALA A 221 -15.08 6.06 -7.30
CA ALA A 221 -14.37 7.26 -6.85
C ALA A 221 -12.86 7.24 -7.19
N ARG A 222 -12.31 6.08 -7.56
CA ARG A 222 -10.89 5.85 -7.86
C ARG A 222 -10.62 5.56 -9.34
N LEU A 223 -11.68 5.37 -10.14
CA LEU A 223 -11.57 5.27 -11.59
C LEU A 223 -11.37 6.67 -12.16
N GLY A 224 -10.12 7.01 -12.45
CA GLY A 224 -9.77 8.31 -12.97
C GLY A 224 -8.44 8.32 -13.74
N PRO A 225 -8.15 9.43 -14.44
CA PRO A 225 -6.93 9.61 -15.22
C PRO A 225 -5.65 9.47 -14.38
N GLU A 226 -5.75 9.53 -13.06
CA GLU A 226 -4.66 9.28 -12.12
C GLU A 226 -4.08 7.86 -12.24
N ALA A 227 -4.87 6.89 -12.74
CA ALA A 227 -4.38 5.56 -13.07
C ALA A 227 -3.23 5.60 -14.10
N CYS A 228 -3.13 6.66 -14.89
CA CYS A 228 -2.04 6.83 -15.85
C CYS A 228 -0.79 7.50 -15.27
N THR A 229 -0.68 7.67 -13.96
CA THR A 229 0.56 8.21 -13.34
C THR A 229 1.64 7.14 -13.17
N GLY A 230 1.26 5.85 -13.10
CA GLY A 230 2.19 4.73 -13.05
C GLY A 230 1.59 3.52 -12.31
N PRO A 231 2.37 2.44 -12.13
CA PRO A 231 1.95 1.32 -11.29
C PRO A 231 1.66 1.78 -9.86
N THR A 232 0.55 1.35 -9.27
CA THR A 232 0.29 1.61 -7.85
C THR A 232 1.11 0.66 -6.97
N LEU A 233 1.34 1.04 -5.72
CA LEU A 233 1.97 0.17 -4.75
C LEU A 233 1.05 -0.98 -4.34
N VAL A 234 -0.26 -0.72 -4.21
CA VAL A 234 -1.26 -1.75 -3.96
C VAL A 234 -1.34 -2.65 -5.19
N PRO A 235 -1.07 -3.96 -5.06
CA PRO A 235 -1.16 -4.89 -6.18
C PRO A 235 -2.59 -4.94 -6.72
N ALA A 236 -2.71 -4.98 -8.04
CA ALA A 236 -3.97 -5.22 -8.71
C ALA A 236 -4.13 -6.72 -9.01
N GLU A 237 -5.35 -7.24 -8.92
CA GLU A 237 -5.69 -8.60 -9.32
C GLU A 237 -6.24 -8.61 -10.77
N PRO A 238 -5.56 -9.25 -11.73
CA PRO A 238 -5.99 -9.26 -13.13
C PRO A 238 -7.41 -9.80 -13.35
N ALA A 239 -7.83 -10.77 -12.54
CA ALA A 239 -9.16 -11.35 -12.60
C ALA A 239 -10.26 -10.41 -12.07
N ALA A 240 -9.90 -9.32 -11.38
CA ALA A 240 -10.80 -8.34 -10.79
C ALA A 240 -10.75 -6.98 -11.52
N VAL A 241 -10.18 -6.92 -12.73
CA VAL A 241 -10.16 -5.69 -13.53
C VAL A 241 -11.59 -5.26 -13.89
N VAL A 242 -11.91 -4.01 -13.59
CA VAL A 242 -13.24 -3.41 -13.84
C VAL A 242 -13.22 -2.33 -14.92
N GLY A 243 -12.04 -1.82 -15.28
CA GLY A 243 -11.89 -0.80 -16.31
C GLY A 243 -10.42 -0.45 -16.57
N GLY A 244 -10.18 0.59 -17.36
CA GLY A 244 -8.83 1.05 -17.62
C GLY A 244 -8.78 2.28 -18.51
N PHE A 245 -7.57 2.79 -18.70
CA PHE A 245 -7.28 3.99 -19.47
C PHE A 245 -6.05 3.80 -20.36
N VAL A 246 -6.09 4.41 -21.55
CA VAL A 246 -4.95 4.56 -22.44
C VAL A 246 -4.48 6.02 -22.37
N CYS A 247 -3.18 6.23 -22.22
CA CYS A 247 -2.60 7.55 -22.03
C CYS A 247 -1.30 7.72 -22.81
N ALA A 248 -1.07 8.92 -23.33
CA ALA A 248 0.23 9.27 -23.88
C ALA A 248 1.27 9.32 -22.74
N VAL A 249 2.43 8.69 -22.94
CA VAL A 249 3.53 8.76 -21.96
C VAL A 249 4.22 10.11 -22.13
N GLY A 250 3.97 11.02 -21.19
CA GLY A 250 4.70 12.28 -21.09
C GLY A 250 6.11 12.09 -20.52
N PRO A 251 6.92 13.17 -20.43
CA PRO A 251 8.13 13.15 -19.60
C PRO A 251 7.77 12.71 -18.17
N SER A 252 8.62 11.88 -17.55
CA SER A 252 8.36 11.21 -16.26
C SER A 252 7.71 12.14 -15.23
N GLY A 253 6.60 11.70 -14.64
CA GLY A 253 5.88 12.40 -13.57
C GLY A 253 4.86 13.45 -14.03
N ALA A 254 4.78 13.78 -15.32
CA ALA A 254 3.72 14.65 -15.81
C ALA A 254 2.38 13.88 -15.92
N ALA A 255 1.29 14.51 -15.48
CA ALA A 255 -0.04 14.01 -15.77
C ALA A 255 -0.23 13.95 -17.30
N PRO A 256 -0.83 12.88 -17.84
CA PRO A 256 -1.08 12.79 -19.27
C PRO A 256 -2.03 13.92 -19.71
N GLU A 257 -1.67 14.59 -20.81
CA GLU A 257 -2.51 15.65 -21.39
C GLU A 257 -3.80 15.07 -22.02
N GLU A 258 -3.75 13.80 -22.43
CA GLU A 258 -4.87 13.11 -23.05
C GLU A 258 -5.01 11.69 -22.50
N VAL A 259 -6.24 11.34 -22.12
CA VAL A 259 -6.63 10.09 -21.48
C VAL A 259 -7.89 9.57 -22.17
N LEU A 260 -7.86 8.31 -22.60
CA LEU A 260 -9.02 7.63 -23.17
C LEU A 260 -9.40 6.43 -22.31
N GLU A 261 -10.69 6.30 -22.01
CA GLU A 261 -11.22 5.12 -21.33
C GLU A 261 -11.13 3.89 -22.26
N ILE A 262 -10.68 2.77 -21.72
CA ILE A 262 -10.59 1.49 -22.43
C ILE A 262 -11.96 0.80 -22.35
N PRO A 263 -12.53 0.31 -23.47
CA PRO A 263 -13.73 -0.50 -23.41
C PRO A 263 -13.53 -1.75 -22.51
N PRO A 264 -14.50 -2.13 -21.66
CA PRO A 264 -14.32 -3.21 -20.67
C PRO A 264 -13.81 -4.53 -21.25
N GLU A 265 -14.23 -4.88 -22.47
CA GLU A 265 -13.79 -6.07 -23.19
C GLU A 265 -12.30 -6.03 -23.55
N VAL A 266 -11.78 -4.85 -23.91
CA VAL A 266 -10.36 -4.64 -24.20
C VAL A 266 -9.56 -4.70 -22.90
N ALA A 267 -10.03 -4.06 -21.84
CA ALA A 267 -9.39 -4.09 -20.52
C ALA A 267 -9.25 -5.54 -19.99
N THR A 268 -10.32 -6.32 -20.09
CA THR A 268 -10.33 -7.74 -19.69
C THR A 268 -9.37 -8.57 -20.56
N ALA A 269 -9.33 -8.32 -21.86
CA ALA A 269 -8.43 -9.02 -22.78
C ALA A 269 -6.96 -8.71 -22.47
N VAL A 270 -6.61 -7.45 -22.18
CA VAL A 270 -5.25 -7.06 -21.76
C VAL A 270 -4.89 -7.72 -20.42
N ALA A 271 -5.79 -7.69 -19.44
CA ALA A 271 -5.55 -8.30 -18.12
C ALA A 271 -5.31 -9.82 -18.18
N SER A 272 -5.82 -10.49 -19.23
CA SER A 272 -5.71 -11.93 -19.41
C SER A 272 -4.46 -12.35 -20.20
N LEU A 273 -3.62 -11.40 -20.63
CA LEU A 273 -2.40 -11.72 -21.38
C LEU A 273 -1.39 -12.45 -20.53
N GLU A 274 -0.73 -13.45 -21.13
CA GLU A 274 0.41 -14.13 -20.53
C GLU A 274 1.70 -13.37 -20.87
N PHE A 275 2.36 -12.83 -19.85
CA PHE A 275 3.63 -12.13 -20.00
C PHE A 275 4.81 -13.11 -19.88
N GLY A 276 5.77 -13.00 -20.79
CA GLY A 276 6.97 -13.82 -20.82
C GLY A 276 8.26 -12.99 -20.89
N PRO A 277 9.43 -13.60 -20.65
CA PRO A 277 10.72 -12.92 -20.75
C PRO A 277 10.94 -12.28 -22.11
N SER A 278 11.50 -11.08 -22.12
CA SER A 278 11.66 -10.25 -23.31
C SER A 278 13.01 -9.55 -23.31
N ASP A 279 13.73 -9.65 -24.44
CA ASP A 279 14.97 -8.90 -24.69
C ASP A 279 14.68 -7.55 -25.41
N ALA A 280 13.42 -7.13 -25.38
CA ALA A 280 12.91 -5.96 -26.07
C ALA A 280 13.56 -4.66 -25.58
N MET A 281 14.19 -3.93 -26.49
CA MET A 281 14.31 -2.49 -26.31
C MET A 281 13.00 -1.81 -26.71
N MET A 282 12.51 -0.96 -25.82
CA MET A 282 11.31 -0.15 -26.00
C MET A 282 11.53 0.92 -27.08
N GLY A 283 10.50 1.16 -27.91
CA GLY A 283 10.52 2.20 -28.94
C GLY A 283 10.37 3.61 -28.37
N GLU A 284 10.59 4.64 -29.21
CA GLU A 284 10.53 6.05 -28.82
C GLU A 284 9.09 6.57 -28.56
N ARG A 285 8.06 5.84 -28.99
CA ARG A 285 6.66 6.22 -28.83
C ARG A 285 5.91 5.16 -28.06
N LEU A 286 5.72 5.43 -26.78
CA LEU A 286 5.05 4.54 -25.85
C LEU A 286 3.69 5.12 -25.47
N THR A 287 2.72 4.23 -25.36
CA THR A 287 1.40 4.52 -24.85
C THR A 287 1.20 3.70 -23.59
N ARG A 288 0.81 4.33 -22.48
CA ARG A 288 0.51 3.63 -21.24
C ARG A 288 -0.89 3.04 -21.32
N VAL A 289 -1.03 1.79 -20.91
CA VAL A 289 -2.29 1.07 -20.74
C VAL A 289 -2.39 0.76 -19.25
N ALA A 290 -3.25 1.49 -18.54
CA ALA A 290 -3.47 1.34 -17.11
C ALA A 290 -4.81 0.64 -16.87
N LEU A 291 -4.82 -0.51 -16.20
CA LEU A 291 -6.05 -1.24 -15.85
C LEU A 291 -6.31 -1.14 -14.36
N VAL A 292 -7.54 -0.85 -13.98
CA VAL A 292 -7.93 -0.69 -12.57
C VAL A 292 -8.80 -1.85 -12.13
N ASP A 293 -8.50 -2.42 -10.97
CA ASP A 293 -9.27 -3.51 -10.37
C ASP A 293 -10.29 -3.02 -9.32
N GLU A 294 -11.08 -3.94 -8.78
CA GLU A 294 -12.05 -3.65 -7.71
C GLU A 294 -11.40 -3.11 -6.42
N ALA A 295 -10.11 -3.36 -6.19
CA ALA A 295 -9.38 -2.82 -5.05
C ALA A 295 -8.75 -1.44 -5.36
N GLY A 296 -8.97 -0.86 -6.54
CA GLY A 296 -8.31 0.37 -6.97
C GLY A 296 -6.80 0.23 -7.13
N GLY A 297 -6.29 -1.00 -7.24
CA GLY A 297 -4.95 -1.27 -7.72
C GLY A 297 -4.89 -1.03 -9.23
N ASN A 298 -3.69 -0.72 -9.73
CA ASN A 298 -3.44 -0.53 -11.15
C ASN A 298 -2.44 -1.56 -11.70
N LEU A 299 -2.79 -2.19 -12.83
CA LEU A 299 -1.86 -2.87 -13.73
C LEU A 299 -1.42 -1.88 -14.81
N SER A 300 -0.15 -1.48 -14.82
CA SER A 300 0.37 -0.51 -15.79
C SER A 300 1.28 -1.20 -16.80
N TYR A 301 0.95 -1.05 -18.09
CA TYR A 301 1.72 -1.58 -19.20
C TYR A 301 2.12 -0.47 -20.16
N LEU A 302 3.26 -0.63 -20.82
CA LEU A 302 3.69 0.24 -21.92
C LEU A 302 3.52 -0.48 -23.25
N TYR A 303 2.73 0.11 -24.13
CA TYR A 303 2.43 -0.37 -25.47
C TYR A 303 3.25 0.39 -26.52
N ASP A 304 4.05 -0.33 -27.31
CA ASP A 304 4.89 0.25 -28.38
C ASP A 304 4.27 0.13 -29.79
N GLY A 305 3.08 -0.48 -29.89
CA GLY A 305 2.42 -0.80 -31.16
C GLY A 305 2.56 -2.27 -31.56
N GLU A 306 3.45 -3.04 -30.93
CA GLU A 306 3.64 -4.47 -31.21
C GLU A 306 3.49 -5.33 -29.95
N ARG A 307 3.83 -4.79 -28.78
CA ARG A 307 3.85 -5.52 -27.50
C ARG A 307 3.47 -4.62 -26.34
N LEU A 308 2.98 -5.25 -25.28
CA LEU A 308 2.79 -4.67 -23.96
C LEU A 308 3.95 -5.09 -23.08
N VAL A 309 4.59 -4.15 -22.41
CA VAL A 309 5.67 -4.38 -21.43
C VAL A 309 5.15 -4.03 -20.04
N ASP A 310 5.39 -4.89 -19.06
CA ASP A 310 5.00 -4.62 -17.67
C ASP A 310 5.89 -3.50 -17.08
N GLU A 311 5.29 -2.42 -16.56
CA GLU A 311 6.05 -1.32 -15.96
C GLU A 311 6.68 -1.67 -14.61
N ARG A 312 6.19 -2.71 -13.92
CA ARG A 312 6.79 -3.22 -12.69
C ARG A 312 7.95 -4.15 -12.98
N ASP A 313 7.93 -4.85 -14.11
CA ASP A 313 9.00 -5.73 -14.55
C ASP A 313 9.23 -5.60 -16.07
N TRP A 314 10.13 -4.69 -16.44
CA TRP A 314 10.46 -4.37 -17.83
C TRP A 314 11.07 -5.54 -18.62
N LEU A 315 11.41 -6.64 -17.94
CA LEU A 315 11.85 -7.88 -18.59
C LEU A 315 10.68 -8.75 -19.06
N LEU A 316 9.45 -8.39 -18.73
CA LEU A 316 8.24 -9.13 -19.09
C LEU A 316 7.45 -8.39 -20.16
N ALA A 317 7.11 -9.10 -21.24
CA ALA A 317 6.28 -8.58 -22.31
C ALA A 317 5.26 -9.62 -22.81
N ALA A 318 4.16 -9.12 -23.36
CA ALA A 318 3.14 -9.89 -24.06
C ALA A 318 2.92 -9.33 -25.47
N VAL A 319 2.70 -10.22 -26.44
CA VAL A 319 2.32 -9.85 -27.80
C VAL A 319 0.80 -10.05 -27.92
N PRO A 320 0.00 -8.98 -28.05
CA PRO A 320 -1.45 -9.11 -28.18
C PRO A 320 -1.81 -9.84 -29.48
N GLU A 321 -2.92 -10.57 -29.47
CA GLU A 321 -3.50 -11.14 -30.69
C GLU A 321 -3.93 -10.03 -31.65
N ALA A 322 -4.07 -10.37 -32.94
CA ALA A 322 -4.32 -9.38 -34.01
C ALA A 322 -5.53 -8.46 -33.73
N ASP A 323 -6.62 -9.00 -33.20
CA ASP A 323 -7.83 -8.23 -32.91
C ASP A 323 -7.60 -7.26 -31.74
N LEU A 324 -6.95 -7.71 -30.66
CA LEU A 324 -6.60 -6.86 -29.52
C LEU A 324 -5.58 -5.79 -29.91
N LYS A 325 -4.57 -6.15 -30.70
CA LYS A 325 -3.58 -5.23 -31.25
C LYS A 325 -4.26 -4.11 -32.05
N SER A 326 -5.20 -4.46 -32.93
CA SER A 326 -5.96 -3.48 -33.72
C SER A 326 -6.72 -2.49 -32.84
N GLN A 327 -7.36 -2.98 -31.77
CA GLN A 327 -8.10 -2.14 -30.83
C GLN A 327 -7.17 -1.19 -30.05
N LEU A 328 -6.01 -1.68 -29.61
CA LEU A 328 -4.99 -0.87 -28.94
C LEU A 328 -4.37 0.17 -29.88
N ASP A 329 -4.16 -0.18 -31.15
CA ASP A 329 -3.68 0.74 -32.19
C ASP A 329 -4.71 1.86 -32.46
N ASP A 330 -6.00 1.52 -32.51
CA ASP A 330 -7.08 2.51 -32.68
C ASP A 330 -7.16 3.48 -31.49
N LEU A 331 -7.01 2.99 -30.26
CA LEU A 331 -6.95 3.83 -29.06
C LEU A 331 -5.72 4.74 -29.06
N ARG A 332 -4.56 4.19 -29.44
CA ARG A 332 -3.32 4.96 -29.59
C ARG A 332 -3.43 6.03 -30.68
N GLN A 333 -4.08 5.74 -31.80
CA GLN A 333 -4.28 6.71 -32.87
C GLN A 333 -5.17 7.88 -32.43
N GLN A 334 -6.18 7.60 -31.61
CA GLN A 334 -7.06 8.63 -31.06
C GLN A 334 -6.31 9.61 -30.13
N LEU A 335 -5.31 9.14 -29.39
CA LEU A 335 -4.40 9.97 -28.57
C LEU A 335 -3.40 10.83 -29.38
N GLY A 336 -3.57 10.93 -30.70
CA GLY A 336 -2.69 11.74 -31.57
C GLY A 336 -1.35 11.08 -31.94
N GLY A 337 -1.36 9.74 -32.13
CA GLY A 337 -0.19 8.88 -32.36
C GLY A 337 0.96 9.37 -33.26
#